data_AF-A0A1F8QQ35-F1
#
_entry.id   AF-A0A1F8QQ35-F1
#
_cell.length_a   1.000
_cell.length_b   1.000
_cell.length_c   1.000
_cell.angle_alpha   90.00
_cell.angle_beta   90.00
_cell.angle_gamma   90.00
#
_symmetry.space_group_name_H-M   'P 1'
#
loop_
_entity.id
_entity.type
_entity.pdbx_description
1 polymer ?
#
loop_
_entity_poly.entity_id
_entity_poly.type
_entity_poly.pdbx_seq_one_letter_code
_entity_poly.pdbx_strand_id
1 'polypeptide(L)' 'MLKYIALTAAGLLVLAGCAPQPAETVVGLGQEFTLAIGQAASIAGEQLKIRFVDVISDSR' A
#
# COMPACT_ATOMS: atom_id res chain seq x y z
N MET A 1 41.12 -1.43 0.59
CA MET A 1 40.06 -1.01 1.53
C MET A 1 38.92 -0.24 0.87
N LEU A 2 39.18 0.69 -0.05
CA LEU A 2 38.15 1.47 -0.77
C LEU A 2 37.15 0.62 -1.59
N LYS A 3 37.59 -0.52 -2.15
CA LYS A 3 36.73 -1.47 -2.89
C LYS A 3 35.64 -2.15 -2.04
N TYR A 4 35.91 -2.39 -0.75
CA TYR A 4 34.95 -3.05 0.15
C TYR A 4 33.84 -2.07 0.60
N ILE A 5 34.17 -0.79 0.72
CA ILE A 5 33.21 0.29 1.03
C ILE A 5 32.20 0.49 -0.12
N ALA A 6 32.66 0.39 -1.37
CA ALA A 6 31.78 0.45 -2.53
C ALA A 6 30.82 -0.76 -2.60
N LEU A 7 31.28 -1.95 -2.18
CA LEU A 7 30.46 -3.16 -2.14
C LEU A 7 29.37 -3.10 -1.04
N THR A 8 29.69 -2.51 0.12
CA THR A 8 28.72 -2.35 1.22
C THR A 8 27.68 -1.26 0.92
N ALA A 9 28.05 -0.19 0.22
CA ALA A 9 27.11 0.87 -0.16
C ALA A 9 26.06 0.39 -1.18
N ALA A 10 26.43 -0.52 -2.09
CA ALA A 10 25.51 -1.05 -3.10
C ALA A 10 24.42 -1.96 -2.51
N GLY A 11 24.70 -2.65 -1.38
CA GLY A 11 23.73 -3.54 -0.72
C GLY A 11 22.59 -2.81 -0.02
N LEU A 12 22.80 -1.59 0.48
CA LEU A 12 21.78 -0.84 1.23
C LEU A 12 20.64 -0.31 0.35
N LEU A 13 20.88 -0.12 -0.95
CA LEU A 13 19.88 0.41 -1.89
C LEU A 13 18.75 -0.59 -2.20
N VAL A 14 18.98 -1.89 -2.02
CA VAL A 14 17.97 -2.93 -2.28
C VAL A 14 16.83 -2.90 -1.26
N LEU A 15 17.08 -2.37 -0.05
CA LEU A 15 16.07 -2.27 1.01
C LEU A 15 15.16 -1.05 0.90
N ALA A 16 15.55 -0.02 0.12
CA ALA A 16 14.74 1.18 -0.08
C ALA A 16 13.57 0.98 -1.06
N GLY A 17 13.53 -0.16 -1.77
CA GLY A 17 12.47 -0.50 -2.73
C GLY A 17 11.25 -1.21 -2.14
N CYS A 18 11.29 -1.62 -0.87
CA CYS A 18 10.14 -2.19 -0.18
C CYS A 18 9.21 -1.10 0.35
N ALA A 19 8.63 -0.28 -0.53
CA ALA A 19 7.41 0.42 -0.17
C ALA A 19 6.28 -0.62 -0.12
N PRO A 20 5.64 -0.88 1.04
CA PRO A 20 4.50 -1.79 1.09
C PRO A 20 3.39 -1.23 0.19
N GLN A 21 3.12 -1.93 -0.91
CA GLN A 21 1.99 -1.61 -1.75
C GLN A 21 0.72 -1.64 -0.88
N PRO A 22 -0.21 -0.66 -1.00
CA PRO A 22 -1.39 -0.62 -0.15
C PRO A 22 -2.14 -1.95 -0.25
N ALA A 23 -2.18 -2.68 0.86
CA ALA A 23 -2.74 -4.02 0.90
C ALA A 23 -4.23 -3.98 0.52
N GLU A 24 -4.64 -4.89 -0.36
CA GLU A 24 -6.04 -5.12 -0.67
C GLU A 24 -6.66 -5.99 0.43
N THR A 25 -7.76 -5.52 1.01
CA THR A 25 -8.46 -6.24 2.08
C THR A 25 -9.73 -6.90 1.54
N VAL A 26 -10.03 -8.13 1.95
CA VAL A 26 -11.30 -8.78 1.62
C VAL A 26 -12.26 -8.61 2.79
N VAL A 27 -13.47 -8.10 2.54
CA VAL A 27 -14.46 -7.79 3.57
C VAL A 27 -15.80 -8.45 3.26
N GLY A 28 -16.50 -8.90 4.29
CA GLY A 28 -17.83 -9.51 4.16
C GLY A 28 -18.95 -8.48 3.99
N LEU A 29 -20.12 -8.93 3.52
CA LEU A 29 -21.33 -8.11 3.47
C LEU A 29 -21.76 -7.69 4.88
N GLY A 30 -22.12 -6.41 5.04
CA GLY A 30 -22.52 -5.82 6.32
C GLY A 30 -21.37 -5.58 7.31
N GLN A 31 -20.13 -5.91 6.93
CA GLN A 31 -18.95 -5.65 7.75
C GLN A 31 -18.46 -4.21 7.51
N GLU A 32 -18.28 -3.46 8.59
CA GLU A 32 -17.62 -2.16 8.52
C GLU A 32 -16.12 -2.33 8.27
N PHE A 33 -15.57 -1.44 7.45
CA PHE A 33 -14.14 -1.39 7.19
C PHE A 33 -13.69 0.06 6.95
N THR A 34 -12.40 0.30 7.14
CA THR A 34 -11.78 1.60 6.88
C THR A 34 -10.74 1.43 5.78
N LEU A 35 -10.67 2.39 4.87
CA LEU A 35 -9.59 2.51 3.90
C LEU A 35 -8.83 3.80 4.19
N ALA A 36 -7.50 3.72 4.19
CA ALA A 36 -6.64 4.87 3.99
C ALA A 36 -6.51 5.17 2.49
N ILE A 37 -6.10 6.38 2.15
CA ILE A 37 -5.81 6.80 0.77
C ILE A 37 -4.83 5.80 0.13
N GLY A 38 -5.17 5.34 -1.07
CA GLY A 38 -4.43 4.33 -1.83
C GLY A 38 -4.81 2.88 -1.53
N GLN A 39 -5.52 2.58 -0.44
CA GLN A 39 -5.98 1.22 -0.13
C GLN A 39 -7.26 0.85 -0.89
N ALA A 40 -7.48 -0.46 -1.01
CA ALA A 40 -8.67 -1.01 -1.63
C ALA A 40 -9.25 -2.17 -0.81
N ALA A 41 -10.56 -2.37 -0.96
CA ALA A 41 -11.27 -3.52 -0.45
C ALA A 41 -12.04 -4.23 -1.56
N SER A 42 -12.05 -5.57 -1.53
CA SER A 42 -12.90 -6.41 -2.36
C SER A 42 -14.00 -7.03 -1.49
N ILE A 43 -15.23 -7.03 -1.99
CA ILE A 43 -16.38 -7.53 -1.25
C ILE A 43 -16.54 -9.03 -1.51
N ALA A 44 -16.44 -9.84 -0.46
CA ALA A 44 -16.53 -11.29 -0.57
C ALA A 44 -17.90 -11.71 -1.12
N GLY A 45 -17.89 -12.58 -2.13
CA GLY A 45 -19.12 -13.08 -2.78
C GLY A 45 -19.66 -12.16 -3.87
N GLU A 46 -19.08 -10.97 -4.05
CA GLU A 46 -19.51 -9.98 -5.04
C GLU A 46 -18.39 -9.69 -6.03
N GLN A 47 -18.75 -9.32 -7.27
CA GLN A 47 -17.78 -8.75 -8.23
C GLN A 47 -17.62 -7.25 -8.02
N LEU A 48 -17.34 -6.84 -6.77
CA LEU A 48 -17.25 -5.45 -6.35
C LEU A 48 -15.94 -5.16 -5.64
N LYS A 49 -15.28 -4.09 -6.06
CA LYS A 49 -14.04 -3.56 -5.48
C LYS A 49 -14.16 -2.06 -5.26
N ILE A 50 -13.76 -1.61 -4.08
CA ILE A 50 -13.78 -0.20 -3.67
C ILE A 50 -12.34 0.24 -3.40
N ARG A 51 -11.92 1.39 -3.91
CA ARG A 51 -10.58 1.97 -3.67
C ARG A 51 -10.73 3.41 -3.21
N PHE A 52 -10.05 3.77 -2.13
CA PHE A 52 -9.97 5.16 -1.72
C PHE A 52 -8.80 5.81 -2.46
N VAL A 53 -9.12 6.70 -3.41
CA VAL A 53 -8.10 7.24 -4.33
C VAL A 53 -7.44 8.50 -3.75
N ASP A 54 -8.22 9.52 -3.41
CA ASP A 54 -7.71 10.80 -2.88
C ASP A 54 -8.86 11.64 -2.26
N VAL A 55 -8.49 12.71 -1.55
CA VAL A 55 -9.40 13.78 -1.08
C VAL A 55 -9.02 15.09 -1.77
N ILE A 56 -9.81 15.48 -2.78
CA ILE A 56 -9.51 16.66 -3.61
C ILE A 56 -9.89 17.99 -2.94
N SER A 57 -10.78 17.97 -1.95
CA SER A 57 -11.20 19.14 -1.19
C SER A 57 -11.93 18.68 0.08
N ASP A 58 -11.62 19.30 1.22
CA ASP A 58 -12.41 19.19 2.45
C ASP A 58 -13.14 20.53 2.64
N SER A 59 -14.47 20.47 2.74
CA SER A 59 -15.32 21.65 2.88
C SER A 59 -15.54 22.06 4.35
N ARG A 60 -14.86 21.40 5.29
CA ARG A 60 -14.88 21.69 6.73
C ARG A 60 -13.82 22.71 7.13
#